data_AF-A0A4W5QGS8-F1
#
_entry.id   AF-A0A4W5QGS8-F1
#
_cell.length_a   1.000
_cell.length_b   1.000
_cell.length_c   1.000
_cell.angle_alpha   90.00
_cell.angle_beta   90.00
_cell.angle_gamma   90.00
#
_symmetry.space_group_name_H-M   'P 1'
#
loop_
_entity.id
_entity.type
_entity.pdbx_description
1 polymer ?
#
loop_
_entity_poly.entity_id
_entity_poly.type
_entity_poly.pdbx_seq_one_letter_code
_entity_poly.pdbx_strand_id
1 'polypeptide(L)'
;MICYVIKISISVYNITPLPGSGSHSLWVLATHISGETPFPKFTVVVMPDDVQVAYYDSNMKHFIYRGHNTPNKIHDNEAQDGAYIFGMMYNKMKERSFNLKNHFNLTERVQVQQRMSGCEMLDNGEPVILRLIKKEVSGGFQVSCLVFGFYPRHINLTLLRDGQPVDLTGGEVLPSGDGTYQLRKSLEVSTEELKKRHDYTCTASHLSLDNKLDVSWESGAERVHLSTLSALLVMVLIVIILGIFICVKRRRCTASHLGRLLTITNIWALVQICIYILHMLVWHPAH
;
A
#
# COMPACT_ATOMS: atom_id res chain seq x y z
N MET A 1 -0.70 -48.18 29.25
CA MET A 1 0.03 -47.02 28.68
C MET A 1 0.22 -47.31 27.19
N ILE A 2 -0.62 -46.72 26.33
CA ILE A 2 -0.59 -47.01 24.88
C ILE A 2 0.35 -45.98 24.23
N CYS A 3 1.54 -46.42 23.84
CA CYS A 3 2.47 -45.61 23.05
C CYS A 3 2.06 -45.68 21.57
N TYR A 4 1.58 -44.57 21.01
CA TYR A 4 1.34 -44.45 19.57
C TYR A 4 2.67 -44.12 18.88
N VAL A 5 3.13 -44.99 17.97
CA VAL A 5 4.23 -44.66 17.05
C VAL A 5 3.63 -43.80 15.94
N ILE A 6 3.74 -42.49 16.06
CA ILE A 6 3.30 -41.53 15.05
C ILE A 6 4.38 -41.48 13.97
N LYS A 7 4.16 -42.15 12.82
CA LYS A 7 4.99 -41.95 11.63
C LYS A 7 4.53 -40.67 10.92
N ILE A 8 5.19 -39.55 11.22
CA ILE A 8 4.95 -38.27 10.54
C ILE A 8 5.70 -38.29 9.20
N SER A 9 4.99 -38.24 8.08
CA SER A 9 5.59 -37.99 6.77
C SER A 9 5.40 -36.51 6.45
N ILE A 10 6.41 -35.70 6.76
CA ILE A 10 6.43 -34.26 6.47
C ILE A 10 7.02 -34.09 5.06
N SER A 11 6.21 -33.66 4.11
CA SER A 11 6.74 -33.09 2.86
C SER A 11 6.96 -31.60 3.11
N VAL A 12 8.21 -31.25 3.43
CA VAL A 12 8.63 -29.84 3.53
C VAL A 12 8.94 -29.36 2.11
N TYR A 13 8.15 -28.42 1.61
CA TYR A 13 8.56 -27.58 0.49
C TYR A 13 9.20 -26.34 1.10
N ASN A 14 10.51 -26.17 0.91
CA ASN A 14 11.20 -24.97 1.37
C ASN A 14 10.70 -23.78 0.53
N ILE A 15 9.88 -22.93 1.13
CA ILE A 15 9.66 -21.57 0.65
C ILE A 15 10.40 -20.70 1.66
N THR A 16 11.51 -20.10 1.21
CA THR A 16 12.28 -19.13 2.00
C THR A 16 11.45 -17.88 2.21
N PRO A 17 11.09 -17.51 3.45
CA PRO A 17 10.42 -16.24 3.70
C PRO A 17 11.45 -15.11 3.64
N LEU A 18 11.15 -14.05 2.88
CA LEU A 18 11.79 -12.76 3.06
C LEU A 18 11.11 -12.04 4.23
N PRO A 19 11.85 -11.29 5.06
CA PRO A 19 11.26 -10.53 6.16
C PRO A 19 10.55 -9.29 5.59
N GLY A 20 9.24 -9.20 5.80
CA GLY A 20 8.49 -7.98 5.52
C GLY A 20 7.02 -8.11 5.89
N SER A 21 6.57 -7.25 6.82
CA SER A 21 5.17 -6.96 7.19
C SER A 21 4.34 -8.16 7.67
N GLY A 22 3.31 -7.92 8.47
CA GLY A 22 2.48 -8.96 9.07
C GLY A 22 1.84 -9.84 8.00
N SER A 23 2.40 -11.02 7.77
CA SER A 23 1.91 -11.94 6.76
C SER A 23 0.61 -12.58 7.22
N HIS A 24 -0.48 -12.28 6.53
CA HIS A 24 -1.72 -12.99 6.74
C HIS A 24 -1.60 -14.40 6.16
N SER A 25 -1.83 -15.41 6.97
CA SER A 25 -1.69 -16.81 6.56
C SER A 25 -3.04 -17.52 6.62
N LEU A 26 -3.35 -18.29 5.58
CA LEU A 26 -4.51 -19.16 5.58
C LEU A 26 -4.03 -20.60 5.58
N TRP A 27 -4.28 -21.30 6.67
CA TRP A 27 -3.95 -22.71 6.83
C TRP A 27 -5.20 -23.58 6.86
N VAL A 28 -5.11 -24.74 6.22
CA VAL A 28 -6.14 -25.77 6.20
C VAL A 28 -5.52 -27.06 6.69
N LEU A 29 -6.02 -27.58 7.80
CA LEU A 29 -5.62 -28.86 8.36
C LEU A 29 -6.71 -29.91 8.13
N ALA A 30 -6.39 -30.90 7.31
CA ALA A 30 -7.25 -32.03 7.04
C ALA A 30 -6.76 -33.28 7.77
N THR A 31 -7.67 -33.98 8.43
CA THR A 31 -7.38 -35.21 9.18
C THR A 31 -8.30 -36.31 8.67
N HIS A 32 -7.72 -37.46 8.31
CA HIS A 32 -8.42 -38.69 7.96
C HIS A 32 -8.07 -39.78 8.98
N ILE A 33 -9.09 -40.45 9.50
CA ILE A 33 -8.96 -41.52 10.48
C ILE A 33 -9.51 -42.82 9.88
N SER A 34 -8.70 -43.87 9.88
CA SER A 34 -9.07 -45.22 9.45
C SER A 34 -9.03 -46.15 10.66
N GLY A 35 -10.10 -46.92 10.89
CA GLY A 35 -10.29 -47.78 12.07
C GLY A 35 -11.55 -47.43 12.85
N GLU A 36 -11.85 -48.20 13.89
CA GLU A 36 -12.98 -47.94 14.77
C GLU A 36 -12.63 -46.89 15.82
N THR A 37 -13.24 -45.71 15.73
CA THR A 37 -13.06 -44.61 16.68
C THR A 37 -14.38 -43.87 16.89
N PRO A 38 -14.58 -43.20 18.05
CA PRO A 38 -15.74 -42.33 18.26
C PRO A 38 -15.64 -41.00 17.49
N PHE A 39 -14.50 -40.73 16.84
CA PHE A 39 -14.28 -39.52 16.06
C PHE A 39 -14.72 -39.69 14.61
N PRO A 40 -15.02 -38.58 13.91
CA PRO A 40 -15.36 -38.68 12.50
C PRO A 40 -14.21 -39.17 11.62
N LYS A 41 -14.56 -39.83 10.52
CA LYS A 41 -13.57 -40.41 9.59
C LYS A 41 -12.74 -39.35 8.88
N PHE A 42 -13.29 -38.15 8.70
CA PHE A 42 -12.58 -37.06 8.06
C PHE A 42 -13.06 -35.69 8.56
N THR A 43 -12.10 -34.84 8.91
CA THR A 43 -12.35 -33.48 9.42
C THR A 43 -11.42 -32.48 8.76
N VAL A 44 -11.90 -31.24 8.57
CA VAL A 44 -11.09 -30.12 8.09
C VAL A 44 -11.24 -28.93 9.03
N VAL A 45 -10.14 -28.30 9.39
CA VAL A 45 -10.08 -27.07 10.18
C VAL A 45 -9.45 -25.98 9.32
N VAL A 46 -10.12 -24.84 9.20
CA VAL A 46 -9.64 -23.66 8.48
C VAL A 46 -9.19 -22.62 9.49
N MET A 47 -7.95 -22.15 9.31
CA MET A 47 -7.22 -21.30 10.24
C MET A 47 -6.61 -20.09 9.52
N PRO A 48 -7.35 -18.98 9.37
CA PRO A 48 -6.77 -17.67 9.10
C PRO A 48 -5.96 -17.21 10.31
N ASP A 49 -4.70 -16.83 10.10
CA ASP A 49 -3.77 -16.30 11.11
C ASP A 49 -3.71 -17.17 12.37
N ASP A 50 -3.68 -18.50 12.17
CA ASP A 50 -3.70 -19.52 13.23
C ASP A 50 -4.99 -19.56 14.10
N VAL A 51 -6.02 -18.80 13.74
CA VAL A 51 -7.32 -18.78 14.44
C VAL A 51 -8.33 -19.70 13.76
N GLN A 52 -8.90 -20.66 14.51
CA GLN A 52 -9.92 -21.56 13.95
C GLN A 52 -11.25 -20.85 13.71
N VAL A 53 -11.58 -20.59 12.44
CA VAL A 53 -12.83 -19.92 12.05
C VAL A 53 -13.87 -20.86 11.47
N ALA A 54 -13.46 -22.00 10.90
CA ALA A 54 -14.38 -22.95 10.29
C ALA A 54 -13.96 -24.40 10.50
N TYR A 55 -14.96 -25.26 10.69
CA TYR A 55 -14.82 -26.69 10.89
C TYR A 55 -15.74 -27.45 9.95
N TYR A 56 -15.22 -28.47 9.29
CA TYR A 56 -15.99 -29.40 8.48
C TYR A 56 -15.79 -30.83 8.98
N ASP A 57 -16.88 -31.58 9.03
CA ASP A 57 -16.88 -33.01 9.32
C ASP A 57 -17.64 -33.78 8.24
N SER A 58 -17.04 -34.87 7.76
CA SER A 58 -17.64 -35.91 6.92
C SER A 58 -18.98 -36.50 7.39
N ASN A 59 -19.30 -36.51 8.69
CA ASN A 59 -20.59 -36.97 9.19
C ASN A 59 -21.68 -35.92 8.95
N MET A 60 -21.37 -34.67 9.27
CA MET A 60 -22.30 -33.53 9.19
C MET A 60 -22.43 -32.98 7.76
N LYS A 61 -21.37 -33.11 6.95
CA LYS A 61 -21.25 -32.66 5.57
C LYS A 61 -21.56 -31.17 5.34
N HIS A 62 -21.46 -30.34 6.37
CA HIS A 62 -21.59 -28.89 6.29
C HIS A 62 -20.55 -28.19 7.17
N PHE A 63 -20.31 -26.91 6.91
CA PHE A 63 -19.39 -26.06 7.66
C PHE A 63 -20.03 -25.55 8.94
N ILE A 64 -19.25 -25.57 10.02
CA ILE A 64 -19.54 -24.87 11.27
C ILE A 64 -18.59 -23.68 11.33
N TYR A 65 -19.14 -22.47 11.23
CA TYR A 65 -18.38 -21.22 11.40
C TYR A 65 -18.37 -20.80 12.86
N ARG A 66 -17.19 -20.43 13.37
CA ARG A 66 -16.98 -19.99 14.75
C ARG A 66 -16.91 -18.47 14.81
N GLY A 67 -18.06 -17.82 15.00
CA GLY A 67 -18.16 -16.36 15.17
C GLY A 67 -19.25 -15.73 14.29
N HIS A 68 -20.26 -15.16 14.95
CA HIS A 68 -21.42 -14.42 14.43
C HIS A 68 -22.51 -15.18 13.64
N ASN A 69 -23.74 -15.07 14.17
CA ASN A 69 -25.00 -15.40 13.52
C ASN A 69 -25.30 -14.39 12.40
N THR A 70 -25.02 -14.71 11.15
CA THR A 70 -25.57 -13.98 9.99
C THR A 70 -26.53 -14.89 9.21
N PRO A 71 -27.80 -14.50 9.00
CA PRO A 71 -28.75 -15.34 8.29
C PRO A 71 -28.59 -15.24 6.78
N ASN A 72 -28.45 -16.42 6.17
CA ASN A 72 -29.00 -16.87 4.88
C ASN A 72 -28.56 -16.21 3.56
N LYS A 73 -28.10 -17.07 2.64
CA LYS A 73 -27.94 -16.96 1.17
C LYS A 73 -26.56 -16.69 0.57
N ILE A 74 -25.66 -15.95 1.20
CA ILE A 74 -24.30 -15.75 0.63
C ILE A 74 -23.35 -16.89 1.04
N HIS A 75 -23.51 -17.46 2.24
CA HIS A 75 -22.72 -18.60 2.72
C HIS A 75 -23.05 -19.94 2.06
N ASP A 76 -24.18 -20.07 1.37
CA ASP A 76 -24.64 -21.39 0.88
C ASP A 76 -23.81 -21.90 -0.29
N ASN A 77 -23.45 -21.00 -1.22
CA ASN A 77 -22.65 -21.36 -2.40
C ASN A 77 -21.20 -21.68 -2.02
N GLU A 78 -20.58 -20.85 -1.17
CA GLU A 78 -19.22 -21.08 -0.68
C GLU A 78 -19.11 -22.34 0.20
N ALA A 79 -20.11 -22.59 1.04
CA ALA A 79 -20.19 -23.82 1.83
C ALA A 79 -20.40 -25.05 0.94
N GLN A 80 -21.16 -24.93 -0.14
CA GLN A 80 -21.37 -26.01 -1.10
C GLN A 80 -20.09 -26.34 -1.89
N ASP A 81 -19.37 -25.31 -2.36
CA ASP A 81 -18.08 -25.46 -3.05
C ASP A 81 -17.03 -26.07 -2.12
N GLY A 82 -16.95 -25.58 -0.89
CA GLY A 82 -16.07 -26.15 0.13
C GLY A 82 -16.39 -27.62 0.45
N ALA A 83 -17.68 -27.98 0.54
CA ALA A 83 -18.09 -29.36 0.78
C ALA A 83 -17.72 -30.29 -0.39
N TYR A 84 -17.81 -29.81 -1.62
CA TYR A 84 -17.36 -30.54 -2.81
C TYR A 84 -15.84 -30.77 -2.78
N ILE A 85 -15.05 -29.72 -2.52
CA ILE A 85 -13.59 -29.80 -2.43
C ILE A 85 -13.15 -30.76 -1.33
N PHE A 86 -13.75 -30.66 -0.14
CA PHE A 86 -13.43 -31.53 0.99
C PHE A 86 -13.89 -32.97 0.77
N GLY A 87 -14.98 -33.19 0.05
CA GLY A 87 -15.38 -34.51 -0.42
C GLY A 87 -14.33 -35.15 -1.35
N MET A 88 -13.79 -34.39 -2.29
CA MET A 88 -12.67 -34.85 -3.13
C MET A 88 -11.42 -35.17 -2.30
N MET A 89 -11.09 -34.32 -1.32
CA MET A 89 -9.93 -34.55 -0.45
C MET A 89 -10.09 -35.79 0.42
N TYR A 90 -11.28 -36.02 0.97
CA TYR A 90 -11.61 -37.24 1.70
C TYR A 90 -11.38 -38.49 0.84
N ASN A 91 -11.89 -38.52 -0.39
CA ASN A 91 -11.71 -39.65 -1.31
C ASN A 91 -10.22 -39.91 -1.61
N LYS A 92 -9.44 -38.85 -1.88
CA LYS A 92 -7.99 -38.97 -2.11
C LYS A 92 -7.22 -39.47 -0.88
N MET A 93 -7.59 -39.02 0.32
CA MET A 93 -6.95 -39.48 1.55
C MET A 93 -7.33 -40.92 1.89
N LYS A 94 -8.59 -41.30 1.66
CA LYS A 94 -9.09 -42.66 1.83
C LYS A 94 -8.36 -43.64 0.90
N GLU A 95 -8.24 -43.31 -0.38
CA GLU A 95 -7.52 -44.13 -1.36
C GLU A 95 -6.04 -44.30 -0.96
N ARG A 96 -5.38 -43.20 -0.56
CA ARG A 96 -3.99 -43.26 -0.09
C ARG A 96 -3.85 -44.11 1.17
N SER A 97 -4.77 -43.99 2.13
CA SER A 97 -4.77 -44.82 3.34
C SER A 97 -4.94 -46.30 3.00
N PHE A 98 -5.84 -46.66 2.06
CA PHE A 98 -6.00 -48.03 1.59
C PHE A 98 -4.73 -48.58 0.96
N ASN A 99 -4.10 -47.81 0.06
CA ASN A 99 -2.85 -48.20 -0.60
C ASN A 99 -1.71 -48.37 0.42
N LEU A 100 -1.60 -47.47 1.40
CA LEU A 100 -0.61 -47.57 2.48
C LEU A 100 -0.86 -48.79 3.38
N LYS A 101 -2.12 -49.09 3.69
CA LYS A 101 -2.50 -50.26 4.48
C LYS A 101 -2.01 -51.55 3.82
N ASN A 102 -2.27 -51.69 2.52
CA ASN A 102 -1.84 -52.85 1.75
C ASN A 102 -0.31 -52.90 1.58
N HIS A 103 0.33 -51.77 1.27
CA HIS A 103 1.77 -51.73 1.03
C HIS A 103 2.60 -52.10 2.27
N PHE A 104 2.14 -51.70 3.46
CA PHE A 104 2.83 -51.96 4.71
C PHE A 104 2.24 -53.13 5.52
N ASN A 105 1.29 -53.89 4.96
CA ASN A 105 0.56 -54.96 5.64
C ASN A 105 0.06 -54.55 7.04
N LEU A 106 -0.48 -53.33 7.15
CA LEU A 106 -0.94 -52.79 8.42
C LEU A 106 -2.22 -53.52 8.86
N THR A 107 -2.20 -54.10 10.06
CA THR A 107 -3.35 -54.74 10.73
C THR A 107 -4.41 -53.70 11.15
N GLU A 108 -5.55 -54.14 11.69
CA GLU A 108 -6.73 -53.32 12.09
C GLU A 108 -6.48 -52.30 13.22
N ARG A 109 -5.40 -51.53 13.11
CA ARG A 109 -5.05 -50.44 14.00
C ARG A 109 -5.63 -49.14 13.49
N VAL A 110 -5.94 -48.26 14.44
CA VAL A 110 -6.32 -46.88 14.11
C VAL A 110 -5.14 -46.20 13.43
N GLN A 111 -5.37 -45.69 12.22
CA GLN A 111 -4.41 -44.92 11.45
C GLN A 111 -4.93 -43.50 11.28
N VAL A 112 -4.10 -42.53 11.64
CA VAL A 112 -4.39 -41.11 11.44
C VAL A 112 -3.48 -40.56 10.34
N GLN A 113 -4.07 -39.93 9.34
CA GLN A 113 -3.36 -39.22 8.28
C GLN A 113 -3.74 -37.75 8.33
N GLN A 114 -2.75 -36.88 8.49
CA GLN A 114 -2.95 -35.43 8.47
C GLN A 114 -2.31 -34.81 7.23
N ARG A 115 -2.95 -33.78 6.69
CA ARG A 115 -2.41 -32.92 5.64
C ARG A 115 -2.67 -31.48 6.01
N MET A 116 -1.60 -30.71 6.05
CA MET A 116 -1.67 -29.27 6.17
C MET A 116 -1.42 -28.68 4.78
N SER A 117 -2.22 -27.71 4.38
CA SER A 117 -2.05 -26.94 3.16
C SER A 117 -2.41 -25.52 3.47
N GLY A 118 -1.58 -24.57 3.07
CA GLY A 118 -1.84 -23.18 3.33
C GLY A 118 -1.22 -22.30 2.27
N CYS A 119 -1.66 -21.06 2.28
CA CYS A 119 -1.03 -19.96 1.57
C CYS A 119 -0.74 -18.86 2.56
N GLU A 120 0.34 -18.15 2.29
CA GLU A 120 0.68 -16.91 2.97
C GLU A 120 0.46 -15.81 1.95
N MET A 121 -0.29 -14.78 2.32
CA MET A 121 -0.32 -13.56 1.53
C MET A 121 1.04 -12.90 1.74
N LEU A 122 1.87 -13.00 0.71
CA LEU A 122 3.03 -12.13 0.58
C LEU A 122 2.47 -10.75 0.27
N ASP A 123 2.84 -9.73 1.04
CA ASP A 123 2.46 -8.37 0.70
C ASP A 123 2.98 -8.08 -0.71
N ASN A 124 2.06 -7.93 -1.65
CA ASN A 124 2.33 -7.65 -3.05
C ASN A 124 2.83 -6.20 -3.22
N GLY A 125 3.81 -5.76 -2.44
CA GLY A 125 4.71 -4.64 -2.73
C GLY A 125 4.10 -3.27 -3.06
N GLU A 126 2.78 -3.07 -3.04
CA GLU A 126 2.16 -1.76 -3.19
C GLU A 126 2.03 -1.14 -1.81
N PRO A 127 2.87 -0.14 -1.48
CA PRO A 127 2.86 0.45 -0.15
C PRO A 127 1.54 1.18 0.08
N VAL A 128 1.03 1.10 1.31
CA VAL A 128 -0.08 1.97 1.75
C VAL A 128 0.33 3.42 1.48
N ILE A 129 -0.49 4.13 0.71
CA ILE A 129 -0.18 5.50 0.30
C ILE A 129 -0.97 6.46 1.18
N LEU A 130 -0.27 7.29 1.95
CA LEU A 130 -0.85 8.41 2.69
C LEU A 130 -0.57 9.74 1.97
N ARG A 131 -1.60 10.55 1.75
CA ARG A 131 -1.49 11.89 1.15
C ARG A 131 -2.22 12.93 1.99
N LEU A 132 -1.59 14.08 2.14
CA LEU A 132 -2.16 15.28 2.75
C LEU A 132 -2.45 16.31 1.64
N ILE A 133 -3.72 16.68 1.46
CA ILE A 133 -4.17 17.60 0.41
C ILE A 133 -4.75 18.87 1.05
N LYS A 134 -4.38 20.03 0.53
CA LYS A 134 -5.00 21.32 0.85
C LYS A 134 -5.83 21.82 -0.33
N LYS A 135 -7.09 22.14 -0.08
CA LYS A 135 -8.00 22.72 -1.08
C LYS A 135 -8.56 24.03 -0.54
N GLU A 136 -8.53 25.10 -1.33
CA GLU A 136 -9.19 26.36 -1.00
C GLU A 136 -10.71 26.22 -1.16
N VAL A 137 -11.47 26.77 -0.20
CA VAL A 137 -12.93 26.70 -0.18
C VAL A 137 -13.48 28.08 0.22
N SER A 138 -14.71 28.40 -0.15
CA SER A 138 -15.35 29.67 0.20
C SER A 138 -15.40 29.86 1.73
N GLY A 139 -14.53 30.70 2.27
CA GLY A 139 -14.42 30.97 3.72
C GLY A 139 -13.21 30.35 4.42
N GLY A 140 -12.30 29.67 3.71
CA GLY A 140 -11.10 29.11 4.31
C GLY A 140 -10.41 28.07 3.42
N PHE A 141 -9.91 27.01 4.05
CA PHE A 141 -9.32 25.87 3.34
C PHE A 141 -9.75 24.56 3.99
N GLN A 142 -9.83 23.52 3.17
CA GLN A 142 -10.07 22.15 3.58
C GLN A 142 -8.75 21.38 3.52
N VAL A 143 -8.36 20.81 4.65
CA VAL A 143 -7.26 19.85 4.77
C VAL A 143 -7.86 18.46 4.66
N SER A 144 -7.44 17.65 3.70
CA SER A 144 -7.86 16.26 3.56
C SER A 144 -6.69 15.31 3.74
N CYS A 145 -6.86 14.32 4.61
CA CYS A 145 -6.03 13.12 4.69
C CYS A 145 -6.64 12.03 3.82
N LEU A 146 -5.86 11.44 2.92
CA LEU A 146 -6.28 10.34 2.05
C LEU A 146 -5.33 9.16 2.23
N VAL A 147 -5.89 7.98 2.51
CA VAL A 147 -5.15 6.72 2.60
C VAL A 147 -5.68 5.75 1.55
N PHE A 148 -4.78 5.07 0.85
CA PHE A 148 -5.09 4.08 -0.20
C PHE A 148 -4.31 2.79 0.00
N GLY A 149 -4.83 1.69 -0.54
CA GLY A 149 -4.09 0.43 -0.65
C GLY A 149 -3.97 -0.35 0.66
N PHE A 150 -4.86 -0.13 1.63
CA PHE A 150 -4.80 -0.82 2.93
C PHE A 150 -5.79 -1.98 3.01
N TYR A 151 -5.40 -3.06 3.69
CA TYR A 151 -6.23 -4.24 3.97
C TYR A 151 -5.74 -4.94 5.25
N PRO A 152 -6.58 -5.26 6.26
CA PRO A 152 -8.03 -5.33 6.24
C PRO A 152 -8.71 -3.97 6.46
N ARG A 153 -10.06 -3.94 6.43
CA ARG A 153 -10.89 -2.71 6.40
C ARG A 153 -10.67 -1.75 7.58
N HIS A 154 -10.25 -2.24 8.74
CA HIS A 154 -10.13 -1.43 9.96
C HIS A 154 -8.81 -0.64 9.98
N ILE A 155 -8.88 0.70 10.05
CA ILE A 155 -7.75 1.63 10.05
C ILE A 155 -7.99 2.81 11.01
N ASN A 156 -6.92 3.27 11.66
CA ASN A 156 -6.94 4.49 12.48
C ASN A 156 -6.25 5.63 11.74
N LEU A 157 -7.01 6.67 11.38
CA LEU A 157 -6.53 7.86 10.70
C LEU A 157 -6.73 9.09 11.58
N THR A 158 -5.64 9.78 11.88
CA THR A 158 -5.58 10.95 12.77
C THR A 158 -4.90 12.12 12.07
N LEU A 159 -5.38 13.34 12.33
CA LEU A 159 -4.71 14.58 11.91
C LEU A 159 -4.21 15.28 13.17
N LEU A 160 -2.94 15.67 13.15
CA LEU A 160 -2.29 16.45 14.18
C LEU A 160 -2.12 17.89 13.67
N ARG A 161 -2.50 18.86 14.49
CA ARG A 161 -2.24 20.28 14.33
C ARG A 161 -1.25 20.70 15.40
N ASP A 162 -0.05 21.11 15.01
CA ASP A 162 1.06 21.42 15.93
C ASP A 162 1.32 20.30 16.97
N GLY A 163 1.18 19.05 16.54
CA GLY A 163 1.33 17.87 17.39
C GLY A 163 0.11 17.49 18.24
N GLN A 164 -0.97 18.27 18.22
CA GLN A 164 -2.22 17.95 18.94
C GLN A 164 -3.28 17.35 18.01
N PRO A 165 -3.99 16.28 18.42
CA PRO A 165 -5.02 15.67 17.60
C PRO A 165 -6.21 16.60 17.40
N VAL A 166 -6.73 16.64 16.17
CA VAL A 166 -7.92 17.39 15.80
C VAL A 166 -8.97 16.49 15.17
N ASP A 167 -10.23 16.77 15.47
CA ASP A 167 -11.36 16.01 14.94
C ASP A 167 -11.53 16.26 13.44
N LEU A 168 -11.75 15.18 12.69
CA LEU A 168 -11.96 15.19 11.25
C LEU A 168 -13.42 14.87 10.91
N THR A 169 -13.95 15.55 9.89
CA THR A 169 -15.24 15.27 9.26
C THR A 169 -15.10 14.32 8.05
N GLY A 170 -16.13 13.50 7.83
CA GLY A 170 -16.16 12.44 6.82
C GLY A 170 -15.72 11.07 7.36
N GLY A 171 -15.39 10.13 6.45
CA GLY A 171 -14.68 8.91 6.85
C GLY A 171 -15.40 7.58 6.64
N GLU A 172 -16.14 7.40 5.55
CA GLU A 172 -16.50 6.05 5.12
C GLU A 172 -15.31 5.38 4.41
N VAL A 173 -15.04 4.13 4.77
CA VAL A 173 -14.06 3.28 4.09
C VAL A 173 -14.71 2.69 2.84
N LEU A 174 -14.17 3.04 1.67
CA LEU A 174 -14.66 2.62 0.36
C LEU A 174 -13.75 1.52 -0.23
N PRO A 175 -14.30 0.55 -0.99
CA PRO A 175 -13.50 -0.42 -1.72
C PRO A 175 -12.81 0.22 -2.94
N SER A 176 -11.59 -0.22 -3.26
CA SER A 176 -10.82 0.24 -4.43
C SER A 176 -11.03 -0.62 -5.69
N GLY A 177 -11.58 -1.83 -5.55
CA GLY A 177 -11.86 -2.76 -6.65
C GLY A 177 -10.73 -3.75 -6.97
N ASP A 178 -9.55 -3.55 -6.40
CA ASP A 178 -8.36 -4.40 -6.45
C ASP A 178 -8.22 -5.33 -5.22
N GLY A 179 -9.22 -5.33 -4.33
CA GLY A 179 -9.20 -6.04 -3.04
C GLY A 179 -8.73 -5.18 -1.86
N THR A 180 -8.31 -3.93 -2.09
CA THR A 180 -7.90 -2.98 -1.04
C THR A 180 -9.00 -1.96 -0.73
N TYR A 181 -8.75 -1.16 0.31
CA TYR A 181 -9.63 -0.09 0.75
C TYR A 181 -8.98 1.29 0.60
N GLN A 182 -9.84 2.31 0.56
CA GLN A 182 -9.47 3.72 0.57
C GLN A 182 -10.31 4.49 1.61
N LEU A 183 -9.72 5.53 2.20
CA LEU A 183 -10.36 6.37 3.22
C LEU A 183 -9.95 7.83 3.03
N ARG A 184 -10.94 8.72 3.09
CA ARG A 184 -10.73 10.17 3.11
C ARG A 184 -11.41 10.81 4.31
N LYS A 185 -10.65 11.58 5.08
CA LYS A 185 -11.14 12.41 6.18
C LYS A 185 -10.65 13.85 6.00
N SER A 186 -11.44 14.82 6.39
CA SER A 186 -11.18 16.24 6.13
C SER A 186 -11.37 17.12 7.35
N LEU A 187 -10.75 18.29 7.36
CA LEU A 187 -10.93 19.34 8.35
C LEU A 187 -11.10 20.66 7.61
N GLU A 188 -12.13 21.42 7.95
CA GLU A 188 -12.30 22.79 7.48
C GLU A 188 -11.62 23.75 8.45
N VAL A 189 -10.84 24.68 7.90
CA VAL A 189 -10.07 25.65 8.67
C VAL A 189 -10.35 27.04 8.12
N SER A 190 -10.65 27.97 9.02
CA SER A 190 -11.04 29.34 8.69
C SER A 190 -9.85 30.19 8.17
N THR A 191 -10.16 31.29 7.51
CA THR A 191 -9.18 32.28 7.02
C THR A 191 -8.36 32.95 8.13
N GLU A 192 -8.89 33.05 9.35
CA GLU A 192 -8.16 33.64 10.46
C GLU A 192 -7.13 32.67 11.04
N GLU A 193 -7.43 31.37 11.06
CA GLU A 193 -6.47 30.34 11.48
C GLU A 193 -5.38 30.08 10.44
N LEU A 194 -5.63 30.40 9.15
CA LEU A 194 -4.60 30.40 8.10
C LEU A 194 -3.42 31.31 8.43
N LYS A 195 -3.68 32.49 9.02
CA LYS A 195 -2.64 33.49 9.30
C LYS A 195 -1.63 33.00 10.33
N LYS A 196 -2.00 32.01 11.16
CA LYS A 196 -1.17 31.47 12.23
C LYS A 196 -0.14 30.43 11.77
N ARG A 197 -0.21 29.96 10.50
CA ARG A 197 0.74 29.01 9.88
C ARG A 197 1.00 27.77 10.76
N HIS A 198 -0.08 27.07 11.12
CA HIS A 198 -0.02 25.80 11.82
C HIS A 198 0.65 24.70 10.99
N ASP A 199 1.36 23.79 11.65
CA ASP A 199 1.88 22.58 11.05
C ASP A 199 0.86 21.45 11.13
N TYR A 200 0.62 20.79 10.01
CA TYR A 200 -0.36 19.72 9.88
C TYR A 200 0.36 18.42 9.54
N THR A 201 0.15 17.41 10.37
CA THR A 201 0.69 16.06 10.15
C THR A 201 -0.44 15.06 10.16
N CYS A 202 -0.56 14.29 9.09
CA CYS A 202 -1.47 13.17 9.04
C CYS A 202 -0.77 11.90 9.48
N THR A 203 -1.40 11.12 10.36
CA THR A 203 -0.88 9.88 10.92
C THR A 203 -1.87 8.75 10.67
N ALA A 204 -1.42 7.70 9.99
CA ALA A 204 -2.17 6.48 9.75
C ALA A 204 -1.55 5.32 10.53
N SER A 205 -2.39 4.57 11.26
CA SER A 205 -2.02 3.33 11.95
C SER A 205 -2.93 2.20 11.47
N HIS A 206 -2.31 1.13 11.00
CA HIS A 206 -2.97 0.04 10.30
C HIS A 206 -2.20 -1.28 10.48
N LEU A 207 -2.87 -2.42 10.34
CA LEU A 207 -2.27 -3.75 10.52
C LEU A 207 -1.23 -4.10 9.45
N SER A 208 -1.35 -3.56 8.23
CA SER A 208 -0.37 -3.73 7.14
C SER A 208 0.85 -2.82 7.27
N LEU A 209 0.99 -2.08 8.38
CA LEU A 209 2.11 -1.19 8.61
C LEU A 209 2.89 -1.65 9.85
N ASP A 210 4.20 -1.87 9.70
CA ASP A 210 5.09 -2.21 10.82
C ASP A 210 5.11 -1.12 11.90
N ASN A 211 4.83 0.13 11.51
CA ASN A 211 4.76 1.31 12.36
C ASN A 211 3.66 2.27 11.87
N LYS A 212 3.50 3.43 12.48
CA LYS A 212 2.64 4.48 11.92
C LYS A 212 3.27 5.12 10.67
N LEU A 213 2.42 5.44 9.69
CA LEU A 213 2.81 6.23 8.52
C LEU A 213 2.41 7.68 8.76
N ASP A 214 3.40 8.58 8.77
CA ASP A 214 3.21 10.01 9.03
C ASP A 214 3.56 10.82 7.78
N VAL A 215 2.71 11.77 7.40
CA VAL A 215 2.94 12.75 6.33
C VAL A 215 2.69 14.15 6.86
N SER A 216 3.73 14.97 6.90
CA SER A 216 3.68 16.37 7.32
C SER A 216 3.60 17.32 6.13
N TRP A 217 3.24 18.57 6.42
CA TRP A 217 3.19 19.64 5.42
C TRP A 217 4.59 19.99 4.89
N GLU A 218 4.84 19.84 3.58
CA GLU A 218 6.02 20.42 2.95
C GLU A 218 5.77 21.91 2.63
N SER A 219 6.43 22.81 3.35
CA SER A 219 6.39 24.24 3.06
C SER A 219 7.19 24.57 1.79
N GLY A 220 6.53 24.53 0.62
CA GLY A 220 7.10 24.94 -0.67
C GLY A 220 7.51 26.43 -0.80
N ALA A 221 7.51 27.20 0.29
CA ALA A 221 7.78 28.63 0.28
C ALA A 221 9.28 29.00 0.28
N GLU A 222 10.18 28.08 0.65
CA GLU A 222 11.60 28.40 0.81
C GLU A 222 12.39 28.30 -0.51
N ARG A 223 11.97 27.42 -1.43
CA ARG A 223 12.65 27.23 -2.74
C ARG A 223 12.40 28.39 -3.72
N VAL A 224 11.22 29.01 -3.69
CA VAL A 224 10.85 30.06 -4.67
C VAL A 224 11.59 31.37 -4.39
N HIS A 225 11.75 31.77 -3.14
CA HIS A 225 12.43 33.01 -2.75
C HIS A 225 13.94 32.96 -3.05
N LEU A 226 14.59 31.82 -2.80
CA LEU A 226 16.02 31.66 -3.07
C LEU A 226 16.33 31.57 -4.57
N SER A 227 15.47 30.91 -5.35
CA SER A 227 15.60 30.85 -6.81
C SER A 227 15.29 32.19 -7.50
N THR A 228 14.34 32.99 -7.00
CA THR A 228 14.08 34.33 -7.58
C THR A 228 15.19 35.34 -7.26
N LEU A 229 15.72 35.33 -6.03
CA LEU A 229 16.85 36.20 -5.66
C LEU A 229 18.13 35.87 -6.43
N SER A 230 18.43 34.59 -6.63
CA SER A 230 19.60 34.16 -7.41
C SER A 230 19.47 34.52 -8.90
N ALA A 231 18.28 34.35 -9.50
CA ALA A 231 18.02 34.75 -10.89
C ALA A 231 18.17 36.28 -11.10
N LEU A 232 17.66 37.09 -10.18
CA LEU A 232 17.80 38.55 -10.23
C LEU A 232 19.28 38.98 -10.15
N LEU A 233 20.06 38.36 -9.26
CA LEU A 233 21.47 38.68 -9.08
C LEU A 233 22.30 38.34 -10.33
N VAL A 234 22.02 37.21 -10.97
CA VAL A 234 22.65 36.81 -12.25
C VAL A 234 22.31 37.80 -13.37
N MET A 235 21.04 38.24 -13.47
CA MET A 235 20.63 39.21 -14.48
C MET A 235 21.34 40.56 -14.34
N VAL A 236 21.50 41.06 -13.11
CA VAL A 236 22.23 42.30 -12.85
C VAL A 236 23.70 42.18 -13.26
N LEU A 237 24.36 41.07 -12.97
CA LEU A 237 25.75 40.84 -13.37
C LEU A 237 25.91 40.83 -14.89
N ILE A 238 24.98 40.23 -15.64
CA ILE A 238 25.00 40.23 -17.10
C ILE A 238 24.90 41.65 -17.66
N VAL A 239 24.00 42.48 -17.13
CA VAL A 239 23.84 43.88 -17.56
C VAL A 239 25.11 44.69 -17.29
N ILE A 240 25.75 44.50 -16.13
CA ILE A 240 27.02 45.16 -15.80
C ILE A 240 28.12 44.75 -16.78
N ILE A 241 28.26 43.45 -17.08
CA ILE A 241 29.27 42.93 -18.02
C ILE A 241 29.02 43.49 -19.43
N LEU A 242 27.77 43.51 -19.90
CA LEU A 242 27.41 44.10 -21.18
C LEU A 242 27.69 45.60 -21.23
N GLY A 243 27.38 46.34 -20.15
CA GLY A 243 27.69 47.76 -20.02
C GLY A 243 29.19 48.04 -20.09
N ILE A 244 30.00 47.28 -19.35
CA ILE A 244 31.46 47.38 -19.38
C ILE A 244 31.99 47.04 -20.78
N PHE A 245 31.50 45.98 -21.42
CA PHE A 245 31.90 45.58 -22.76
C PHE A 245 31.61 46.69 -23.79
N ILE A 246 30.41 47.29 -23.73
CA ILE A 246 30.03 48.42 -24.58
C ILE A 246 30.92 49.64 -24.29
N CYS A 247 31.17 49.98 -23.02
CA CYS A 247 32.04 51.10 -22.64
C CYS A 247 33.49 50.90 -23.12
N VAL A 248 34.06 49.70 -22.94
CA VAL A 248 35.43 49.37 -23.39
C VAL A 248 35.51 49.38 -24.92
N LYS A 249 34.51 48.84 -25.62
CA LYS A 249 34.46 48.86 -27.09
C LYS A 249 34.29 50.28 -27.63
N ARG A 250 33.52 51.14 -26.96
CA ARG A 250 33.36 52.56 -27.30
C ARG A 250 34.66 53.35 -27.08
N ARG A 251 35.47 52.98 -26.08
CA ARG A 251 36.84 53.53 -25.90
C ARG A 251 37.84 53.02 -26.93
N ARG A 252 37.61 51.85 -27.56
CA ARG A 252 38.49 51.26 -28.59
C ARG A 252 38.11 51.61 -30.04
N CYS A 253 36.98 52.29 -30.27
CA CYS A 253 36.54 52.68 -31.61
C CYS A 253 36.48 54.20 -31.78
N THR A 254 37.65 54.83 -31.85
CA THR A 254 37.93 55.84 -32.89
C THR A 254 38.52 55.13 -34.10
N ALA A 255 37.70 54.40 -34.89
CA ALA A 255 37.99 54.01 -36.27
C ALA A 255 36.79 53.27 -36.92
N SER A 256 36.36 53.84 -38.06
CA SER A 256 35.59 53.31 -39.21
C SER A 256 34.16 52.76 -39.06
N HIS A 257 33.33 53.15 -40.05
CA HIS A 257 31.86 53.17 -40.06
C HIS A 257 31.20 51.89 -40.64
N LEU A 258 31.92 50.77 -40.79
CA LEU A 258 31.42 49.59 -41.51
C LEU A 258 30.99 48.41 -40.59
N GLY A 259 31.24 48.46 -39.28
CA GLY A 259 30.86 47.41 -38.31
C GLY A 259 29.45 47.52 -37.70
N ARG A 260 28.66 48.53 -38.10
CA ARG A 260 27.37 48.87 -37.47
C ARG A 260 26.19 48.00 -37.90
N LEU A 261 26.26 47.31 -39.05
CA LEU A 261 25.14 46.49 -39.55
C LEU A 261 25.17 45.04 -39.04
N LEU A 262 26.35 44.44 -38.85
CA LEU A 262 26.53 43.05 -38.40
C LEU A 262 26.33 42.86 -36.88
N THR A 263 26.25 43.94 -36.10
CA THR A 263 26.11 43.90 -34.64
C THR A 263 24.65 43.92 -34.17
N ILE A 264 23.76 44.56 -34.92
CA ILE A 264 22.33 44.67 -34.56
C ILE A 264 21.61 43.32 -34.72
N THR A 265 21.96 42.55 -35.76
CA THR A 265 21.38 41.21 -36.00
C THR A 265 21.75 40.21 -34.90
N ASN A 266 22.99 40.27 -34.40
CA ASN A 266 23.46 39.38 -33.32
C ASN A 266 22.84 39.71 -31.96
N ILE A 267 22.56 40.99 -31.68
CA ILE A 267 21.90 41.38 -30.41
C ILE A 267 20.44 40.94 -30.41
N TRP A 268 19.72 41.10 -31.53
CA TRP A 268 18.35 40.61 -31.65
C TRP A 268 18.26 39.08 -31.50
N ALA A 269 19.22 38.34 -32.04
CA ALA A 269 19.30 36.89 -31.84
C ALA A 269 19.54 36.50 -30.37
N LEU A 270 20.42 37.21 -29.66
CA LEU A 270 20.67 36.96 -28.24
C LEU A 270 19.47 37.32 -27.36
N VAL A 271 18.75 38.40 -27.66
CA VAL A 271 17.51 38.76 -26.97
C VAL A 271 16.45 37.68 -27.20
N GLN A 272 16.30 37.16 -28.43
CA GLN A 272 15.35 36.10 -28.73
C GLN A 272 15.70 34.77 -28.03
N ILE A 273 16.99 34.44 -27.93
CA ILE A 273 17.47 33.27 -27.17
C ILE A 273 17.20 33.44 -25.67
N CYS A 274 17.43 34.63 -25.11
CA CYS A 274 17.10 34.91 -23.71
C CYS A 274 15.60 34.82 -23.43
N ILE A 275 14.75 35.33 -24.33
CA ILE A 275 13.28 35.19 -24.22
C ILE A 275 12.87 33.71 -24.29
N TYR A 276 13.48 32.93 -25.18
CA TYR A 276 13.19 31.50 -25.31
C TYR A 276 13.63 30.70 -24.07
N ILE A 277 14.82 30.98 -23.52
CA ILE A 277 15.31 30.36 -22.29
C ILE A 277 14.42 30.75 -21.10
N LEU A 278 13.99 32.02 -21.00
CA LEU A 278 13.08 32.47 -19.95
C LEU A 278 11.71 31.77 -20.08
N HIS A 279 11.21 31.59 -21.30
CA HIS A 279 9.98 30.84 -21.54
C HIS A 279 10.12 29.35 -21.17
N MET A 280 11.25 28.72 -21.49
CA MET A 280 11.53 27.32 -21.10
C MET A 280 11.69 27.13 -19.59
N LEU A 281 12.27 28.12 -18.88
CA LEU A 281 12.45 28.07 -17.43
C LEU A 281 11.15 28.38 -16.66
N VAL A 282 10.28 29.24 -17.19
CA VAL A 282 9.01 29.61 -16.56
C VAL A 282 7.89 28.62 -16.90
N TRP A 283 7.98 27.92 -18.03
CA TRP A 283 6.94 27.05 -18.57
C TRP A 283 7.39 25.60 -18.71
N HIS A 284 8.14 25.08 -17.73
CA HIS A 284 8.26 23.64 -17.54
C HIS A 284 7.19 23.20 -16.53
N PRO A 285 6.05 22.63 -16.96
CA PRO A 285 5.13 22.01 -16.04
C PRO A 285 5.81 20.75 -15.49
N ALA A 286 5.89 20.66 -14.17
CA ALA A 286 6.20 19.44 -13.47
C ALA A 286 5.15 18.39 -13.87
N HIS A 287 5.58 17.38 -14.62
CA HIS A 287 4.90 16.11 -14.77
C HIS A 287 5.67 15.06 -13.98
#